data_AF-A0A061RWK7-F1
#
_entry.id   AF-A0A061RWK7-F1
#
_cell.length_a   1.000
_cell.length_b   1.000
_cell.length_c   1.000
_cell.angle_alpha   90.00
_cell.angle_beta   90.00
_cell.angle_gamma   90.00
#
_symmetry.space_group_name_H-M   'P 1'
#
loop_
_entity.id
_entity.type
_entity.pdbx_description
1 polymer ?
#
loop_
_entity_poly.entity_id
_entity_poly.type
_entity_poly.pdbx_seq_one_letter_code
_entity_poly.pdbx_strand_id
1 'polypeptide(L)'
;MDLQQLVVTLQHCLSSNPNERQAAEQALTQHQHAKGQIVNLLRASVEDGVEETVRQVAAISFKNAIKRGWDSTEEDGQPRRFDDEDKAVVRSHLLEAIIRAPPKIKVQLGECLKSIVYSDYPEKWPDLLGGVVENMKSAEQARLHGALYALRILARKYEFKDKDERGPLGMVINNSFPMLLQIFQAILSEGSRNVEVAELIKLICKTFWSSTFMSMPACLADHDQFVGWMTCIHTFINMPVPEEGMPEDLDARMSWPWWKAKKWVLHISNRLLTRYSDPAICSVPEEQAFATMFSQECLPKFVESVLHMLAGLLHGRWLPPRSINLALHFLTSCIPRAETYKIIKPHLNELLANVVFPILCFDDTDAELWANDPHEYIRKGYDVIEEMYNPRTAAMNFLHEVCKVRPKMSLDFFMAHVARCFGAYLAADTWTAPC
;
A
#
# COMPACT_ATOMS: atom_id res chain seq x y z
N MET A 1 21.32 -23.29 22.69
CA MET A 1 22.23 -24.15 21.89
C MET A 1 23.24 -23.26 21.19
N ASP A 2 24.45 -23.75 20.87
CA ASP A 2 25.32 -23.02 19.95
C ASP A 2 24.74 -23.02 18.52
N LEU A 3 25.35 -22.24 17.62
CA LEU A 3 24.82 -22.07 16.27
C LEU A 3 24.86 -23.37 15.45
N GLN A 4 25.92 -24.17 15.57
CA GLN A 4 26.05 -25.41 14.80
C GLN A 4 25.01 -26.44 15.23
N GLN A 5 24.86 -26.63 16.54
CA GLN A 5 23.85 -27.52 17.11
C GLN A 5 22.43 -27.05 16.76
N LEU A 6 22.20 -25.74 16.74
CA LEU A 6 20.92 -25.17 16.31
C LEU A 6 20.64 -25.48 14.84
N VAL A 7 21.59 -25.29 13.94
CA VAL A 7 21.43 -25.58 12.51
C VAL A 7 21.09 -27.05 12.28
N VAL A 8 21.79 -27.98 12.95
CA VAL A 8 21.49 -29.42 12.88
C VAL A 8 20.08 -29.72 13.41
N THR A 9 19.68 -29.09 14.52
CA THR A 9 18.33 -29.27 15.08
C THR A 9 17.26 -28.77 14.10
N LEU A 10 17.49 -27.60 13.46
CA LEU A 10 16.57 -27.05 12.47
C LEU A 10 16.50 -27.91 11.20
N GLN A 11 17.60 -28.55 10.79
CA GLN A 11 17.61 -29.54 9.71
C GLN A 11 16.75 -30.76 10.06
N HIS A 12 16.85 -31.27 11.29
CA HIS A 12 16.04 -32.41 11.72
C HIS A 12 14.53 -32.09 11.79
N CYS A 13 14.13 -30.82 11.99
CA CYS A 13 12.73 -30.40 11.85
C CYS A 13 12.18 -30.59 10.43
N LEU A 14 13.04 -30.72 9.42
CA LEU A 14 12.68 -30.98 8.03
C LEU A 14 12.76 -32.47 7.65
N SER A 15 13.14 -33.36 8.58
CA SER A 15 13.30 -34.79 8.31
C SER A 15 11.99 -35.44 7.86
N SER A 16 12.07 -36.43 6.97
CA SER A 16 10.92 -37.27 6.62
C SER A 16 10.53 -38.21 7.76
N ASN A 17 11.44 -38.48 8.70
CA ASN A 17 11.21 -39.32 9.87
C ASN A 17 10.42 -38.54 10.95
N PRO A 18 9.19 -38.96 11.31
CA PRO A 18 8.38 -38.27 12.33
C PRO A 18 9.05 -38.17 13.70
N ASN A 19 9.82 -39.19 14.10
CA ASN A 19 10.45 -39.22 15.42
C ASN A 19 11.59 -38.20 15.53
N GLU A 20 12.39 -38.05 14.47
CA GLU A 20 13.45 -37.04 14.40
C GLU A 20 12.89 -35.63 14.43
N ARG A 21 11.83 -35.37 13.66
CA ARG A 21 11.15 -34.07 13.67
C ARG A 21 10.62 -33.74 15.06
N GLN A 22 9.89 -34.66 15.68
CA GLN A 22 9.30 -34.43 17.00
C GLN A 22 10.38 -34.20 18.07
N ALA A 23 11.48 -34.95 18.03
CA ALA A 23 12.61 -34.75 18.94
C ALA A 23 13.26 -33.37 18.73
N ALA A 24 13.42 -32.94 17.48
CA ALA A 24 13.99 -31.63 17.14
C ALA A 24 13.10 -30.47 17.58
N GLU A 25 11.78 -30.56 17.36
CA GLU A 25 10.81 -29.57 17.83
C GLU A 25 10.77 -29.46 19.37
N GLN A 26 10.87 -30.60 20.06
CA GLN A 26 11.00 -30.63 21.51
C GLN A 26 12.30 -29.97 21.97
N ALA A 27 13.42 -30.25 21.32
CA ALA A 27 14.71 -29.63 21.62
C ALA A 27 14.68 -28.10 21.44
N LEU A 28 14.05 -27.60 20.37
CA LEU A 28 13.83 -26.16 20.17
C LEU A 28 12.97 -25.56 21.29
N THR A 29 11.91 -26.25 21.70
CA THR A 29 11.02 -25.80 22.77
C THR A 29 11.73 -25.75 24.12
N GLN A 30 12.52 -26.77 24.44
CA GLN A 30 13.30 -26.82 25.69
C GLN A 30 14.31 -25.68 25.79
N HIS A 31 14.90 -25.26 24.68
CA HIS A 31 15.91 -24.19 24.65
C HIS A 31 15.35 -22.82 24.29
N GLN A 32 14.03 -22.66 24.11
CA GLN A 32 13.45 -21.43 23.54
C GLN A 32 13.72 -20.15 24.36
N HIS A 33 14.05 -20.30 25.65
CA HIS A 33 14.39 -19.21 26.58
C HIS A 33 15.86 -19.21 27.00
N ALA A 34 16.69 -20.07 26.41
CA ALA A 34 18.12 -20.10 26.73
C ALA A 34 18.81 -18.82 26.22
N LYS A 35 19.76 -18.30 27.00
CA LYS A 35 20.59 -17.14 26.60
C LYS A 35 21.28 -17.41 25.25
N GLY A 36 21.26 -16.44 24.36
CA GLY A 36 21.79 -16.51 23.00
C GLY A 36 20.91 -17.24 21.99
N GLN A 37 19.83 -17.92 22.41
CA GLN A 37 19.00 -18.71 21.49
C GLN A 37 18.33 -17.82 20.43
N ILE A 38 17.74 -16.69 20.83
CA ILE A 38 17.05 -15.78 19.92
C ILE A 38 18.03 -15.12 18.93
N VAL A 39 19.25 -14.83 19.39
CA VAL A 39 20.35 -14.31 18.56
C VAL A 39 20.79 -15.36 17.54
N ASN A 40 20.98 -16.61 17.96
CA ASN A 40 21.39 -17.69 17.07
C ASN A 40 20.32 -18.03 16.03
N LEU A 41 19.02 -17.91 16.37
CA LEU A 41 17.93 -18.04 15.40
C LEU A 41 17.98 -16.94 14.32
N LEU A 42 18.23 -15.68 14.71
CA LEU A 42 18.43 -14.59 13.75
C LEU A 42 19.64 -14.85 12.85
N ARG A 43 20.79 -15.22 13.44
CA ARG A 43 22.03 -15.54 12.69
C ARG A 43 21.80 -16.67 11.70
N ALA A 44 21.25 -17.79 12.16
CA ALA A 44 20.95 -18.95 11.32
C ALA A 44 20.00 -18.62 10.15
N SER A 45 19.17 -17.58 10.24
CA SER A 45 18.27 -17.18 9.15
C SER A 45 18.96 -16.45 7.99
N VAL A 46 20.17 -15.92 8.20
CA VAL A 46 20.90 -15.11 7.20
C VAL A 46 22.35 -15.56 6.98
N GLU A 47 22.78 -16.65 7.63
CA GLU A 47 24.11 -17.22 7.46
C GLU A 47 24.24 -17.88 6.07
N ASP A 48 25.24 -17.46 5.29
CA ASP A 48 25.40 -17.90 3.89
C ASP A 48 25.72 -19.39 3.76
N GLY A 49 26.39 -19.98 4.76
CA GLY A 49 26.72 -21.41 4.82
C GLY A 49 25.56 -22.34 5.19
N VAL A 50 24.38 -21.80 5.48
CA VAL A 50 23.19 -22.58 5.86
C VAL A 50 22.27 -22.77 4.65
N GLU A 51 21.68 -23.96 4.49
CA GLU A 51 20.74 -24.23 3.39
C GLU A 51 19.50 -23.32 3.48
N GLU A 52 18.94 -22.88 2.35
CA GLU A 52 17.81 -21.92 2.33
C GLU A 52 16.57 -22.43 3.09
N THR A 53 16.26 -23.73 2.99
CA THR A 53 15.12 -24.32 3.72
C THR A 53 15.32 -24.23 5.24
N VAL A 54 16.53 -24.50 5.72
CA VAL A 54 16.91 -24.40 7.13
C VAL A 54 16.88 -22.94 7.60
N ARG A 55 17.39 -22.01 6.78
CA ARG A 55 17.29 -20.57 7.04
C ARG A 55 15.83 -20.12 7.15
N GLN A 56 14.94 -20.67 6.33
CA GLN A 56 13.50 -20.39 6.39
C GLN A 56 12.88 -20.90 7.71
N VAL A 57 13.22 -22.13 8.15
CA VAL A 57 12.77 -22.66 9.45
C VAL A 57 13.31 -21.80 10.60
N ALA A 58 14.56 -21.37 10.54
CA ALA A 58 15.16 -20.46 11.51
C ALA A 58 14.37 -19.14 11.60
N ALA A 59 14.06 -18.51 10.46
CA ALA A 59 13.30 -17.26 10.39
C ALA A 59 11.87 -17.40 10.95
N ILE A 60 11.20 -18.52 10.66
CA ILE A 60 9.86 -18.81 11.20
C ILE A 60 9.92 -19.00 12.72
N SER A 61 10.93 -19.73 13.19
CA SER A 61 11.15 -20.00 14.62
C SER A 61 11.48 -18.71 15.37
N PHE A 62 12.35 -17.87 14.80
CA PHE A 62 12.65 -16.52 15.29
C PHE A 62 11.37 -15.68 15.41
N LYS A 63 10.57 -15.59 14.33
CA LYS A 63 9.30 -14.86 14.34
C LYS A 63 8.34 -15.34 15.42
N ASN A 64 8.19 -16.65 15.58
CA ASN A 64 7.32 -17.23 16.59
C ASN A 64 7.81 -16.90 18.01
N ALA A 65 9.13 -16.90 18.23
CA ALA A 65 9.73 -16.52 19.50
C ALA A 65 9.49 -15.03 19.83
N ILE A 66 9.70 -14.11 18.87
CA ILE A 66 9.39 -12.68 19.01
C ILE A 66 7.92 -12.48 19.36
N LYS A 67 7.00 -13.07 18.59
CA LYS A 67 5.55 -12.91 18.79
C LYS A 67 5.08 -13.40 20.16
N ARG A 68 5.70 -14.45 20.70
CA ARG A 68 5.31 -15.06 21.97
C ARG A 68 5.89 -14.35 23.20
N GLY A 69 6.98 -13.60 23.07
CA GLY A 69 7.76 -13.24 24.25
C GLY A 69 8.63 -11.99 24.17
N TRP A 70 8.58 -11.21 23.09
CA TRP A 70 9.39 -10.00 23.02
C TRP A 70 8.93 -8.95 24.04
N ASP A 71 7.61 -8.73 24.13
CA ASP A 71 6.98 -7.71 24.96
C ASP A 71 6.61 -8.19 26.36
N SER A 72 6.98 -9.41 26.76
CA SER A 72 6.68 -9.92 28.10
C SER A 72 7.42 -9.07 29.14
N THR A 73 6.71 -8.14 29.77
CA THR A 73 7.15 -7.38 30.94
C THR A 73 6.85 -8.19 32.20
N GLU A 74 7.59 -7.94 33.28
CA GLU A 74 7.32 -8.56 34.59
C GLU A 74 5.94 -8.19 35.14
N GLU A 75 5.33 -7.13 34.62
CA GLU A 75 4.00 -6.63 35.00
C GLU A 75 2.86 -7.59 34.63
N ASP A 76 3.03 -8.45 33.62
CA ASP A 76 2.04 -9.45 33.19
C ASP A 76 2.06 -10.74 34.04
N GLY A 77 2.88 -10.79 35.10
CA GLY A 77 3.05 -11.98 35.94
C GLY A 77 3.70 -13.17 35.22
N GLN A 78 4.16 -12.98 33.97
CA GLN A 78 4.93 -13.96 33.22
C GLN A 78 6.44 -13.66 33.33
N PRO A 79 7.29 -14.69 33.48
CA PRO A 79 8.74 -14.49 33.53
C PRO A 79 9.25 -13.87 32.23
N ARG A 80 10.22 -12.94 32.32
CA ARG A 80 10.93 -12.41 31.15
C ARG A 80 11.48 -13.56 30.32
N ARG A 81 11.13 -13.58 29.04
CA ARG A 81 11.48 -14.69 28.14
C ARG A 81 12.83 -14.54 27.44
N PHE A 82 13.36 -13.32 27.38
CA PHE A 82 14.64 -12.99 26.77
C PHE A 82 15.40 -11.99 27.63
N ASP A 83 16.72 -12.17 27.69
CA ASP A 83 17.65 -11.27 28.38
C ASP A 83 17.85 -9.96 27.59
N ASP A 84 18.15 -8.86 28.30
CA ASP A 84 18.28 -7.54 27.69
C ASP A 84 19.51 -7.44 26.75
N GLU A 85 20.59 -8.21 27.00
CA GLU A 85 21.75 -8.30 26.09
C GLU A 85 21.36 -8.94 24.76
N ASP A 86 20.61 -10.05 24.80
CA ASP A 86 20.12 -10.72 23.59
C ASP A 86 19.19 -9.82 22.79
N LYS A 87 18.28 -9.09 23.47
CA LYS A 87 17.41 -8.10 22.82
C LYS A 87 18.22 -6.99 22.16
N ALA A 88 19.26 -6.48 22.82
CA ALA A 88 20.13 -5.46 22.26
C ALA A 88 20.88 -5.95 21.01
N VAL A 89 21.38 -7.19 21.01
CA VAL A 89 22.05 -7.79 19.85
C VAL A 89 21.08 -7.97 18.68
N VAL A 90 19.86 -8.45 18.94
CA VAL A 90 18.83 -8.57 17.90
C VAL A 90 18.50 -7.20 17.30
N ARG A 91 18.29 -6.17 18.13
CA ARG A 91 18.04 -4.80 17.64
C ARG A 91 19.18 -4.29 16.76
N SER A 92 20.44 -4.49 17.14
CA SER A 92 21.58 -3.99 16.35
C SER A 92 21.76 -4.69 15.00
N HIS A 93 21.30 -5.94 14.84
CA HIS A 93 21.55 -6.73 13.63
C HIS A 93 20.33 -6.96 12.74
N LEU A 94 19.10 -6.75 13.24
CA LEU A 94 17.88 -7.13 12.51
C LEU A 94 17.72 -6.38 11.18
N LEU A 95 18.10 -5.10 11.12
CA LEU A 95 17.99 -4.33 9.87
C LEU A 95 18.93 -4.90 8.78
N GLU A 96 20.18 -5.18 9.14
CA GLU A 96 21.15 -5.78 8.21
C GLU A 96 20.71 -7.19 7.77
N ALA A 97 20.15 -7.98 8.70
CA ALA A 97 19.57 -9.28 8.37
C ALA A 97 18.43 -9.16 7.34
N ILE A 98 17.56 -8.16 7.47
CA ILE A 98 16.49 -7.91 6.49
C ILE A 98 17.04 -7.48 5.13
N ILE A 99 18.09 -6.65 5.11
CA ILE A 99 18.73 -6.18 3.87
C ILE A 99 19.27 -7.37 3.07
N ARG A 100 19.99 -8.28 3.74
CA ARG A 100 20.63 -9.46 3.13
C ARG A 100 19.68 -10.61 2.81
N ALA A 101 18.52 -10.68 3.47
CA ALA A 101 17.63 -11.83 3.36
C ALA A 101 16.97 -11.99 1.96
N PRO A 102 16.82 -13.24 1.46
CA PRO A 102 16.02 -13.52 0.27
C PRO A 102 14.52 -13.27 0.54
N PRO A 103 13.66 -13.14 -0.50
CA PRO A 103 12.27 -12.69 -0.37
C PRO A 103 11.45 -13.46 0.68
N LYS A 104 11.51 -14.80 0.70
CA LYS A 104 10.74 -15.64 1.65
C LYS A 104 11.11 -15.37 3.11
N ILE A 105 12.40 -15.16 3.38
CA ILE A 105 12.95 -14.90 4.72
C ILE A 105 12.69 -13.44 5.11
N LYS A 106 12.89 -12.51 4.18
CA LYS A 106 12.65 -11.08 4.36
C LYS A 106 11.23 -10.79 4.85
N VAL A 107 10.21 -11.48 4.35
CA VAL A 107 8.83 -11.35 4.83
C VAL A 107 8.69 -11.77 6.30
N GLN A 108 9.36 -12.85 6.73
CA GLN A 108 9.32 -13.29 8.13
C GLN A 108 10.04 -12.30 9.05
N LEU A 109 11.26 -11.88 8.68
CA LEU A 109 12.05 -10.92 9.45
C LEU A 109 11.38 -9.54 9.48
N GLY A 110 10.66 -9.16 8.43
CA GLY A 110 9.89 -7.92 8.38
C GLY A 110 8.74 -7.88 9.40
N GLU A 111 8.03 -8.99 9.60
CA GLU A 111 7.04 -9.08 10.69
C GLU A 111 7.71 -9.03 12.07
N CYS A 112 8.92 -9.60 12.22
CA CYS A 112 9.70 -9.46 13.46
C CYS A 112 10.06 -7.99 13.72
N LEU A 113 10.60 -7.29 12.72
CA LEU A 113 10.93 -5.87 12.81
C LEU A 113 9.71 -5.05 13.21
N LYS A 114 8.55 -5.32 12.61
CA LYS A 114 7.30 -4.67 12.98
C LYS A 114 6.95 -4.89 14.46
N SER A 115 6.96 -6.14 14.94
CA SER A 115 6.66 -6.43 16.35
C SER A 115 7.62 -5.71 17.30
N ILE A 116 8.93 -5.74 17.01
CA ILE A 116 9.96 -5.12 17.85
C ILE A 116 9.83 -3.60 17.82
N VAL A 117 9.62 -2.98 16.64
CA VAL A 117 9.40 -1.52 16.54
C VAL A 117 8.16 -1.08 17.33
N TYR A 118 7.09 -1.87 17.30
CA TYR A 118 5.86 -1.54 18.02
C TYR A 118 6.02 -1.59 19.54
N SER A 119 6.89 -2.48 20.05
CA SER A 119 7.18 -2.61 21.49
C SER A 119 8.31 -1.67 21.98
N ASP A 120 9.38 -1.50 21.19
CA ASP A 120 10.63 -0.91 21.70
C ASP A 120 10.98 0.50 21.20
N TYR A 121 10.42 0.95 20.06
CA TYR A 121 10.76 2.27 19.50
C TYR A 121 9.82 3.37 20.03
N PRO A 122 10.29 4.56 20.43
CA PRO A 122 11.68 5.03 20.36
C PRO A 122 12.52 4.73 21.61
N GLU A 123 11.93 4.41 22.76
CA GLU A 123 12.59 4.49 24.06
C GLU A 123 13.72 3.46 24.23
N LYS A 124 13.48 2.21 23.83
CA LYS A 124 14.45 1.11 23.96
C LYS A 124 15.31 0.93 22.71
N TRP A 125 14.92 1.53 21.58
CA TRP A 125 15.65 1.45 20.31
C TRP A 125 15.82 2.82 19.60
N PRO A 126 16.46 3.80 20.26
CA PRO A 126 16.57 5.16 19.73
C PRO A 126 17.38 5.24 18.41
N ASP A 127 18.40 4.39 18.25
CA ASP A 127 19.33 4.44 17.12
C ASP A 127 18.73 3.94 15.78
N LEU A 128 17.54 3.32 15.80
CA LEU A 128 16.94 2.73 14.61
C LEU A 128 16.74 3.78 13.50
N LEU A 129 16.23 4.96 13.84
CA LEU A 129 15.97 6.01 12.86
C LEU A 129 17.28 6.49 12.20
N GLY A 130 18.35 6.64 12.98
CA GLY A 130 19.67 7.01 12.46
C GLY A 130 20.20 5.97 11.47
N GLY A 131 20.12 4.68 11.83
CA GLY A 131 20.51 3.59 10.95
C GLY A 131 19.67 3.53 9.65
N VAL A 132 18.37 3.80 9.74
CA VAL A 132 17.49 3.87 8.57
C VAL A 132 17.89 5.02 7.63
N VAL A 133 18.06 6.24 8.17
CA VAL A 133 18.44 7.42 7.38
C VAL A 133 19.81 7.24 6.73
N GLU A 134 20.76 6.59 7.40
CA GLU A 134 22.08 6.32 6.82
C GLU A 134 21.98 5.32 5.65
N ASN A 135 21.22 4.24 5.80
CA ASN A 135 21.02 3.27 4.72
C ASN A 135 20.26 3.85 3.52
N MET A 136 19.41 4.87 3.72
CA MET A 136 18.74 5.58 2.61
C MET A 136 19.73 6.32 1.68
N LYS A 137 20.93 6.67 2.17
CA LYS A 137 21.97 7.33 1.36
C LYS A 137 22.78 6.35 0.51
N SER A 138 22.60 5.05 0.73
CA SER A 138 23.37 4.01 0.04
C SER A 138 23.00 3.94 -1.44
N ALA A 139 24.01 3.78 -2.31
CA ALA A 139 23.80 3.43 -3.72
C ALA A 139 23.39 1.96 -3.90
N GLU A 140 23.51 1.12 -2.87
CA GLU A 140 23.08 -0.28 -2.95
C GLU A 140 21.57 -0.41 -2.82
N GLN A 141 20.93 -0.94 -3.86
CA GLN A 141 19.48 -1.06 -3.94
C GLN A 141 18.88 -1.91 -2.82
N ALA A 142 19.57 -2.96 -2.36
CA ALA A 142 19.10 -3.79 -1.24
C ALA A 142 19.06 -3.01 0.08
N ARG A 143 20.09 -2.17 0.34
CA ARG A 143 20.14 -1.28 1.52
C ARG A 143 19.05 -0.22 1.45
N LEU A 144 18.89 0.44 0.30
CA LEU A 144 17.84 1.43 0.09
C LEU A 144 16.45 0.80 0.32
N HIS A 145 16.17 -0.36 -0.26
CA HIS A 145 14.91 -1.07 -0.05
C HIS A 145 14.70 -1.42 1.43
N GLY A 146 15.71 -1.96 2.12
CA GLY A 146 15.64 -2.30 3.54
C GLY A 146 15.35 -1.08 4.41
N ALA A 147 15.99 0.06 4.11
CA ALA A 147 15.77 1.32 4.81
C ALA A 147 14.33 1.85 4.61
N LEU A 148 13.83 1.89 3.37
CA LEU A 148 12.47 2.32 3.08
C LEU A 148 11.42 1.39 3.71
N TYR A 149 11.72 0.08 3.78
CA TYR A 149 10.86 -0.89 4.43
C TYR A 149 10.75 -0.64 5.94
N ALA A 150 11.89 -0.42 6.62
CA ALA A 150 11.92 -0.07 8.04
C ALA A 150 11.26 1.30 8.31
N LEU A 151 11.52 2.30 7.45
CA LEU A 151 10.88 3.62 7.54
C LEU A 151 9.35 3.51 7.44
N ARG A 152 8.84 2.67 6.53
CA ARG A 152 7.40 2.42 6.41
C ARG A 152 6.81 1.84 7.69
N ILE A 153 7.53 0.96 8.38
CA ILE A 153 7.08 0.37 9.65
C ILE A 153 7.07 1.43 10.75
N LEU A 154 8.13 2.25 10.85
CA LEU A 154 8.19 3.37 11.81
C LEU A 154 7.01 4.33 11.61
N ALA A 155 6.73 4.74 10.37
CA ALA A 155 5.59 5.59 10.06
C ALA A 155 4.24 4.88 10.36
N ARG A 156 4.14 3.56 10.10
CA ARG A 156 2.91 2.78 10.38
C ARG A 156 2.53 2.76 11.85
N LYS A 157 3.53 2.66 12.73
CA LYS A 157 3.31 2.54 14.17
C LYS A 157 2.39 3.63 14.69
N TYR A 158 2.54 4.83 14.14
CA TYR A 158 1.81 6.02 14.54
C TYR A 158 0.66 6.39 13.60
N GLU A 159 0.36 5.57 12.57
CA GLU A 159 -0.60 5.89 11.50
C GLU A 159 -1.96 6.31 12.05
N PHE A 160 -2.47 5.60 13.06
CA PHE A 160 -3.78 5.82 13.70
C PHE A 160 -3.69 6.37 15.12
N LYS A 161 -2.51 6.84 15.54
CA LYS A 161 -2.31 7.40 16.88
C LYS A 161 -2.80 8.84 16.93
N ASP A 162 -3.30 9.25 18.09
CA ASP A 162 -3.77 10.61 18.35
C ASP A 162 -2.59 11.59 18.49
N LYS A 163 -2.89 12.90 18.47
CA LYS A 163 -1.88 13.97 18.44
C LYS A 163 -0.82 13.83 19.54
N ASP A 164 -1.23 13.43 20.74
CA ASP A 164 -0.35 13.33 21.91
C ASP A 164 0.64 12.16 21.81
N GLU A 165 0.28 11.09 21.10
CA GLU A 165 1.12 9.91 20.88
C GLU A 165 1.94 9.98 19.58
N ARG A 166 1.73 11.00 18.74
CA ARG A 166 2.42 11.18 17.45
C ARG A 166 3.75 11.93 17.55
N GLY A 167 4.18 12.35 18.74
CA GLY A 167 5.47 13.04 18.94
C GLY A 167 6.65 12.34 18.23
N PRO A 168 6.87 11.03 18.42
CA PRO A 168 7.95 10.31 17.74
C PRO A 168 7.84 10.27 16.21
N LEU A 169 6.62 10.29 15.66
CA LEU A 169 6.42 10.36 14.22
C LEU A 169 6.94 11.68 13.65
N GLY A 170 6.80 12.79 14.38
CA GLY A 170 7.37 14.08 13.98
C GLY A 170 8.89 13.99 13.77
N MET A 171 9.60 13.30 14.66
CA MET A 171 11.04 13.04 14.49
C MET A 171 11.33 12.18 13.26
N VAL A 172 10.56 11.10 13.05
CA VAL A 172 10.69 10.24 11.86
C VAL A 172 10.52 11.07 10.58
N ILE A 173 9.48 11.91 10.50
CA ILE A 173 9.20 12.76 9.35
C ILE A 173 10.34 13.75 9.12
N ASN A 174 10.71 14.54 10.12
CA ASN A 174 11.70 15.60 9.98
C ASN A 174 13.09 15.07 9.57
N ASN A 175 13.47 13.88 10.02
CA ASN A 175 14.77 13.29 9.69
C ASN A 175 14.79 12.50 8.38
N SER A 176 13.63 12.13 7.82
CA SER A 176 13.56 11.26 6.64
C SER A 176 12.96 11.92 5.40
N PHE A 177 11.99 12.82 5.54
CA PHE A 177 11.23 13.36 4.40
C PHE A 177 12.08 14.09 3.36
N PRO A 178 13.06 14.94 3.71
CA PRO A 178 13.91 15.59 2.73
C PRO A 178 14.66 14.59 1.84
N MET A 179 15.28 13.57 2.44
CA MET A 179 15.99 12.51 1.71
C MET A 179 15.00 11.62 0.94
N LEU A 180 13.85 11.30 1.53
CA LEU A 180 12.81 10.49 0.89
C LEU A 180 12.28 11.17 -0.38
N LEU A 181 12.11 12.49 -0.34
CA LEU A 181 11.72 13.30 -1.49
C LEU A 181 12.81 13.29 -2.57
N GLN A 182 14.08 13.48 -2.19
CA GLN A 182 15.21 13.40 -3.13
C GLN A 182 15.29 12.04 -3.83
N ILE A 183 15.12 10.95 -3.07
CA ILE A 183 15.07 9.59 -3.63
C ILE A 183 13.90 9.45 -4.60
N PHE A 184 12.71 9.97 -4.24
CA PHE A 184 11.55 9.88 -5.12
C PHE A 184 11.78 10.66 -6.43
N GLN A 185 12.34 11.87 -6.34
CA GLN A 185 12.71 12.67 -7.51
C GLN A 185 13.74 11.96 -8.40
N ALA A 186 14.79 11.37 -7.81
CA ALA A 186 15.83 10.65 -8.52
C ALA A 186 15.27 9.41 -9.25
N ILE A 187 14.41 8.63 -8.58
CA ILE A 187 13.75 7.48 -9.18
C ILE A 187 12.91 7.90 -10.39
N LEU A 188 12.16 9.00 -10.28
CA LEU A 188 11.29 9.47 -11.35
C LEU A 188 12.09 10.07 -12.52
N SER A 189 13.26 10.66 -12.27
CA SER A 189 14.11 11.24 -13.32
C SER A 189 14.96 10.22 -14.05
N GLU A 190 15.42 9.15 -13.37
CA GLU A 190 16.18 8.06 -13.99
C GLU A 190 15.36 7.33 -15.07
N GLY A 191 14.05 7.19 -14.85
CA GLY A 191 13.14 6.61 -15.84
C GLY A 191 13.15 5.08 -15.94
N SER A 192 13.89 4.38 -15.07
CA SER A 192 13.91 2.91 -14.99
C SER A 192 12.50 2.33 -14.79
N ARG A 193 12.22 1.22 -15.47
CA ARG A 193 10.91 0.55 -15.49
C ARG A 193 10.87 -0.79 -14.75
N ASN A 194 11.95 -1.10 -14.03
CA ASN A 194 12.09 -2.35 -13.30
C ASN A 194 11.07 -2.48 -12.15
N VAL A 195 10.72 -3.72 -11.80
CA VAL A 195 9.71 -4.02 -10.79
C VAL A 195 10.14 -3.53 -9.41
N GLU A 196 11.43 -3.62 -9.11
CA GLU A 196 12.02 -3.18 -7.85
C GLU A 196 11.85 -1.67 -7.65
N VAL A 197 11.91 -0.87 -8.71
CA VAL A 197 11.65 0.58 -8.66
C VAL A 197 10.21 0.84 -8.21
N ALA A 198 9.24 0.11 -8.78
CA ALA A 198 7.85 0.21 -8.34
C ALA A 198 7.66 -0.19 -6.87
N GLU A 199 8.48 -1.12 -6.36
CA GLU A 199 8.46 -1.47 -4.93
C GLU A 199 8.97 -0.35 -4.03
N LEU A 200 10.02 0.36 -4.44
CA LEU A 200 10.53 1.53 -3.74
C LEU A 200 9.49 2.64 -3.72
N ILE A 201 8.90 3.00 -4.88
CA ILE A 201 7.85 4.02 -4.97
C ILE A 201 6.65 3.64 -4.10
N LYS A 202 6.23 2.37 -4.15
CA LYS A 202 5.17 1.83 -3.27
C LYS A 202 5.49 2.08 -1.81
N LEU A 203 6.72 1.82 -1.34
CA LEU A 203 7.13 2.08 0.04
C LEU A 203 7.11 3.58 0.37
N ILE A 204 7.61 4.44 -0.53
CA ILE A 204 7.61 5.90 -0.39
C ILE A 204 6.18 6.42 -0.22
N CYS A 205 5.27 6.11 -1.15
CA CYS A 205 3.87 6.55 -1.09
C CYS A 205 3.18 6.02 0.16
N LYS A 206 3.46 4.78 0.55
CA LYS A 206 2.91 4.16 1.76
C LYS A 206 3.42 4.83 3.03
N THR A 207 4.66 5.31 3.06
CA THR A 207 5.23 6.09 4.18
C THR A 207 4.59 7.47 4.24
N PHE A 208 4.48 8.16 3.10
CA PHE A 208 3.76 9.43 2.99
C PHE A 208 2.33 9.30 3.54
N TRP A 209 1.58 8.29 3.08
CA TRP A 209 0.23 7.99 3.56
C TRP A 209 0.14 7.88 5.08
N SER A 210 1.00 7.08 5.71
CA SER A 210 0.96 6.90 7.17
C SER A 210 1.28 8.20 7.92
N SER A 211 2.26 8.94 7.41
CA SER A 211 2.68 10.21 8.00
C SER A 211 1.60 11.28 7.92
N THR A 212 0.79 11.29 6.86
CA THR A 212 -0.28 12.27 6.63
C THR A 212 -1.68 11.76 6.97
N PHE A 213 -1.81 10.56 7.55
CA PHE A 213 -3.13 9.92 7.72
C PHE A 213 -4.04 10.71 8.66
N MET A 214 -3.57 11.01 9.89
CA MET A 214 -4.38 11.70 10.90
C MET A 214 -4.34 13.23 10.74
N SER A 215 -3.19 13.80 10.41
CA SER A 215 -2.99 15.25 10.26
C SER A 215 -1.89 15.55 9.25
N MET A 216 -1.88 16.76 8.69
CA MET A 216 -0.79 17.20 7.84
C MET A 216 0.47 17.50 8.69
N PRO A 217 1.64 16.93 8.35
CA PRO A 217 2.91 17.31 8.97
C PRO A 217 3.30 18.75 8.65
N ALA A 218 3.87 19.46 9.63
CA ALA A 218 4.27 20.87 9.47
C ALA A 218 5.30 21.09 8.36
N CYS A 219 6.20 20.13 8.10
CA CYS A 219 7.17 20.24 7.01
C CYS A 219 6.51 20.30 5.63
N LEU A 220 5.26 19.83 5.45
CA LEU A 220 4.53 19.94 4.19
C LEU A 220 3.81 21.28 4.03
N ALA A 221 3.81 22.15 5.04
CA ALA A 221 3.39 23.54 4.91
C ALA A 221 4.49 24.42 4.30
N ASP A 222 5.74 23.97 4.32
CA ASP A 222 6.84 24.59 3.58
C ASP A 222 6.61 24.43 2.06
N HIS A 223 6.85 25.51 1.31
CA HIS A 223 6.51 25.57 -0.11
C HIS A 223 7.36 24.59 -0.95
N ASP A 224 8.66 24.48 -0.67
CA ASP A 224 9.56 23.62 -1.46
C ASP A 224 9.25 22.14 -1.20
N GLN A 225 9.01 21.77 0.06
CA GLN A 225 8.56 20.42 0.40
C GLN A 225 7.20 20.11 -0.25
N PHE A 226 6.24 21.03 -0.15
CA PHE A 226 4.93 20.88 -0.77
C PHE A 226 5.03 20.65 -2.27
N VAL A 227 5.69 21.56 -3.00
CA VAL A 227 5.83 21.50 -4.45
C VAL A 227 6.56 20.23 -4.86
N GLY A 228 7.65 19.86 -4.16
CA GLY A 228 8.41 18.66 -4.45
C GLY A 228 7.56 17.39 -4.33
N TRP A 229 6.84 17.22 -3.22
CA TRP A 229 5.99 16.05 -2.99
C TRP A 229 4.82 15.98 -3.97
N MET A 230 4.10 17.09 -4.16
CA MET A 230 2.95 17.12 -5.07
C MET A 230 3.39 16.88 -6.52
N THR A 231 4.54 17.42 -6.93
CA THR A 231 5.11 17.16 -8.26
C THR A 231 5.43 15.69 -8.43
N CYS A 232 6.11 15.04 -7.48
CA CYS A 232 6.44 13.61 -7.61
C CYS A 232 5.19 12.73 -7.70
N ILE A 233 4.19 13.00 -6.85
CA ILE A 233 2.91 12.27 -6.86
C ILE A 233 2.19 12.48 -8.20
N HIS A 234 2.16 13.72 -8.70
CA HIS A 234 1.55 14.08 -9.98
C HIS A 234 2.29 13.49 -11.20
N THR A 235 3.63 13.47 -11.17
CA THR A 235 4.43 12.82 -12.22
C THR A 235 4.15 11.32 -12.25
N PHE A 236 4.10 10.66 -11.08
CA PHE A 236 3.88 9.22 -11.02
C PHE A 236 2.45 8.79 -11.41
N ILE A 237 1.42 9.59 -11.09
CA ILE A 237 0.05 9.28 -11.54
C ILE A 237 -0.06 9.29 -13.07
N ASN A 238 0.68 10.17 -13.75
CA ASN A 238 0.70 10.29 -15.21
C ASN A 238 1.69 9.36 -15.91
N MET A 239 2.66 8.81 -15.19
CA MET A 239 3.62 7.85 -15.73
C MET A 239 2.90 6.58 -16.23
N PRO A 240 3.11 6.13 -17.48
CA PRO A 240 2.50 4.90 -17.97
C PRO A 240 2.99 3.70 -17.17
N VAL A 241 2.10 2.73 -16.90
CA VAL A 241 2.52 1.44 -16.35
C VAL A 241 3.27 0.70 -17.46
N PRO A 242 4.51 0.21 -17.22
CA PRO A 242 5.21 -0.62 -18.20
C PRO A 242 4.35 -1.81 -18.59
N GLU A 243 4.47 -2.29 -19.82
CA GLU A 243 3.79 -3.54 -20.24
C GLU A 243 4.76 -4.73 -20.20
N GLU A 244 6.06 -4.46 -20.33
CA GLU A 244 7.12 -5.44 -20.25
C GLU A 244 7.16 -6.11 -18.87
N GLY A 245 7.12 -7.45 -18.85
CA GLY A 245 7.10 -8.24 -17.62
C GLY A 245 5.76 -8.25 -16.87
N MET A 246 4.70 -7.66 -17.44
CA MET A 246 3.35 -7.79 -16.89
C MET A 246 2.89 -9.24 -16.99
N PRO A 247 2.39 -9.85 -15.89
CA PRO A 247 1.75 -11.15 -15.99
C PRO A 247 0.51 -11.10 -16.90
N GLU A 248 0.32 -12.14 -17.73
CA GLU A 248 -0.88 -12.31 -18.54
C GLU A 248 -2.10 -12.70 -17.70
N ASP A 249 -1.87 -13.57 -16.71
CA ASP A 249 -2.86 -13.97 -15.71
C ASP A 249 -3.40 -12.75 -14.94
N LEU A 250 -4.74 -12.62 -14.90
CA LEU A 250 -5.40 -11.43 -14.35
C LEU A 250 -5.13 -11.26 -12.85
N ASP A 251 -5.10 -12.35 -12.09
CA ASP A 251 -4.85 -12.30 -10.64
C ASP A 251 -3.42 -11.85 -10.34
N ALA A 252 -2.44 -12.43 -11.03
CA ALA A 252 -1.05 -12.02 -10.96
C ALA A 252 -0.87 -10.56 -11.43
N ARG A 253 -1.56 -10.15 -12.49
CA ARG A 253 -1.54 -8.79 -13.05
C ARG A 253 -2.07 -7.74 -12.09
N MET A 254 -3.17 -8.03 -11.38
CA MET A 254 -3.68 -7.21 -10.29
C MET A 254 -2.67 -7.04 -9.14
N SER A 255 -1.81 -8.05 -8.96
CA SER A 255 -0.78 -8.05 -7.93
C SER A 255 0.54 -7.37 -8.35
N TRP A 256 0.65 -6.90 -9.59
CA TRP A 256 1.88 -6.34 -10.13
C TRP A 256 2.33 -5.07 -9.39
N PRO A 257 3.62 -4.91 -9.00
CA PRO A 257 4.08 -3.77 -8.21
C PRO A 257 3.75 -2.38 -8.75
N TRP A 258 3.77 -2.17 -10.06
CA TRP A 258 3.39 -0.87 -10.66
C TRP A 258 1.93 -0.50 -10.37
N TRP A 259 1.00 -1.44 -10.51
CA TRP A 259 -0.39 -1.23 -10.15
C TRP A 259 -0.59 -1.03 -8.64
N LYS A 260 0.15 -1.77 -7.81
CA LYS A 260 0.16 -1.56 -6.36
C LYS A 260 0.63 -0.16 -5.98
N ALA A 261 1.67 0.36 -6.63
CA ALA A 261 2.18 1.71 -6.41
C ALA A 261 1.18 2.78 -6.87
N LYS A 262 0.62 2.66 -8.09
CA LYS A 262 -0.40 3.59 -8.60
C LYS A 262 -1.63 3.65 -7.70
N LYS A 263 -2.08 2.50 -7.18
CA LYS A 263 -3.18 2.43 -6.22
C LYS A 263 -2.92 3.31 -4.99
N TRP A 264 -1.70 3.31 -4.44
CA TRP A 264 -1.36 4.15 -3.29
C TRP A 264 -1.35 5.63 -3.63
N VAL A 265 -0.91 6.02 -4.82
CA VAL A 265 -1.05 7.41 -5.28
C VAL A 265 -2.52 7.82 -5.39
N LEU A 266 -3.40 6.98 -5.95
CA LEU A 266 -4.83 7.27 -5.99
C LEU A 266 -5.45 7.38 -4.59
N HIS A 267 -5.03 6.54 -3.64
CA HIS A 267 -5.43 6.68 -2.24
C HIS A 267 -5.03 8.04 -1.65
N ILE A 268 -3.76 8.43 -1.83
CA ILE A 268 -3.25 9.72 -1.38
C ILE A 268 -4.05 10.86 -2.02
N SER A 269 -4.25 10.85 -3.34
CA SER A 269 -5.02 11.87 -4.06
C SER A 269 -6.45 12.00 -3.52
N ASN A 270 -7.15 10.89 -3.28
CA ASN A 270 -8.49 10.90 -2.68
C ASN A 270 -8.49 11.49 -1.27
N ARG A 271 -7.48 11.17 -0.44
CA ARG A 271 -7.35 11.72 0.91
C ARG A 271 -7.05 13.23 0.88
N LEU A 272 -6.15 13.66 0.00
CA LEU A 272 -5.84 15.07 -0.19
C LEU A 272 -7.07 15.86 -0.66
N LEU A 273 -7.83 15.32 -1.62
CA LEU A 273 -9.08 15.92 -2.06
C LEU A 273 -10.10 16.01 -0.93
N THR A 274 -10.36 14.93 -0.21
CA THR A 274 -11.44 14.91 0.80
C THR A 274 -11.13 15.73 2.05
N ARG A 275 -9.86 15.95 2.41
CA ARG A 275 -9.46 16.67 3.63
C ARG A 275 -8.82 18.03 3.42
N TYR A 276 -8.24 18.29 2.25
CA TYR A 276 -7.37 19.43 2.02
C TYR A 276 -7.65 20.15 0.69
N SER A 277 -8.84 19.99 0.11
CA SER A 277 -9.25 20.73 -1.11
C SER A 277 -10.00 22.03 -0.85
N ASP A 278 -10.25 22.36 0.40
CA ASP A 278 -10.91 23.59 0.82
C ASP A 278 -10.29 24.07 2.13
N PRO A 279 -9.65 25.25 2.17
CA PRO A 279 -9.10 25.77 3.42
C PRO A 279 -10.16 25.93 4.52
N ALA A 280 -11.43 26.14 4.17
CA ALA A 280 -12.50 26.35 5.14
C ALA A 280 -12.86 25.08 5.95
N ILE A 281 -12.52 23.87 5.47
CA ILE A 281 -12.73 22.63 6.22
C ILE A 281 -11.57 22.32 7.18
N CYS A 282 -10.45 23.04 7.09
CA CYS A 282 -9.28 22.84 7.93
C CYS A 282 -9.34 23.74 9.17
N SER A 283 -9.08 23.18 10.35
CA SER A 283 -9.16 23.91 11.63
C SER A 283 -7.81 24.44 12.12
N VAL A 284 -6.71 24.06 11.48
CA VAL A 284 -5.34 24.35 11.93
C VAL A 284 -4.59 25.14 10.85
N PRO A 285 -3.83 26.20 11.18
CA PRO A 285 -3.22 27.10 10.20
C PRO A 285 -2.33 26.40 9.16
N GLU A 286 -1.53 25.41 9.59
CA GLU A 286 -0.66 24.64 8.69
C GLU A 286 -1.47 23.83 7.66
N GLU A 287 -2.61 23.27 8.07
CA GLU A 287 -3.51 22.55 7.17
C GLU A 287 -4.25 23.50 6.22
N GLN A 288 -4.62 24.69 6.68
CA GLN A 288 -5.22 25.75 5.85
C GLN A 288 -4.25 26.24 4.78
N ALA A 289 -2.98 26.44 5.14
CA ALA A 289 -1.92 26.82 4.20
C ALA A 289 -1.72 25.72 3.14
N PHE A 290 -1.59 24.45 3.57
CA PHE A 290 -1.49 23.32 2.66
C PHE A 290 -2.71 23.23 1.73
N ALA A 291 -3.92 23.34 2.27
CA ALA A 291 -5.16 23.23 1.50
C ALA A 291 -5.30 24.36 0.47
N THR A 292 -4.80 25.56 0.79
CA THR A 292 -4.76 26.69 -0.14
C THR A 292 -3.87 26.37 -1.34
N MET A 293 -2.63 25.93 -1.09
CA MET A 293 -1.71 25.54 -2.16
C MET A 293 -2.24 24.34 -2.97
N PHE A 294 -2.78 23.31 -2.31
CA PHE A 294 -3.30 22.13 -2.99
C PHE A 294 -4.50 22.45 -3.88
N SER A 295 -5.49 23.20 -3.37
CA SER A 295 -6.70 23.53 -4.12
C SER A 295 -6.40 24.42 -5.34
N GLN A 296 -5.46 25.36 -5.23
CA GLN A 296 -5.15 26.32 -6.28
C GLN A 296 -4.17 25.78 -7.32
N GLU A 297 -3.11 25.09 -6.91
CA GLU A 297 -1.98 24.75 -7.79
C GLU A 297 -1.99 23.30 -8.28
N CYS A 298 -2.59 22.40 -7.51
CA CYS A 298 -2.50 20.95 -7.74
C CYS A 298 -3.81 20.34 -8.20
N LEU A 299 -4.93 20.63 -7.52
CA LEU A 299 -6.19 19.93 -7.72
C LEU A 299 -6.66 19.90 -9.20
N PRO A 300 -6.62 21.01 -9.98
CA PRO A 300 -6.94 20.98 -11.40
C PRO A 300 -6.14 19.93 -12.20
N LYS A 301 -4.82 19.91 -12.00
CA LYS A 301 -3.90 18.98 -12.69
C LYS A 301 -4.16 17.52 -12.30
N PHE A 302 -4.53 17.27 -11.05
CA PHE A 302 -4.89 15.92 -10.58
C PHE A 302 -6.22 15.46 -11.20
N VAL A 303 -7.21 16.34 -11.34
CA VAL A 303 -8.47 16.02 -12.06
C VAL A 303 -8.18 15.61 -13.50
N GLU A 304 -7.37 16.37 -14.22
CA GLU A 304 -6.96 16.04 -15.59
C GLU A 304 -6.26 14.68 -15.67
N SER A 305 -5.37 14.39 -14.72
CA SER A 305 -4.63 13.12 -14.67
C SER A 305 -5.54 11.91 -14.45
N VAL A 306 -6.54 12.05 -13.58
CA VAL A 306 -7.52 10.99 -13.29
C VAL A 306 -8.46 10.79 -14.49
N LEU A 307 -8.87 11.87 -15.15
CA LEU A 307 -9.63 11.79 -16.41
C LEU A 307 -8.82 11.07 -17.50
N HIS A 308 -7.55 11.43 -17.68
CA HIS A 308 -6.66 10.77 -18.64
C HIS A 308 -6.48 9.28 -18.35
N MET A 309 -6.36 8.91 -17.07
CA MET A 309 -6.30 7.50 -16.66
C MET A 309 -7.55 6.72 -17.09
N LEU A 310 -8.75 7.24 -16.79
CA LEU A 310 -10.01 6.58 -17.17
C LEU A 310 -10.25 6.58 -18.68
N ALA A 311 -9.81 7.63 -19.39
CA ALA A 311 -9.83 7.67 -20.86
C ALA A 311 -8.99 6.55 -21.49
N GLY A 312 -8.04 5.95 -20.76
CA GLY A 312 -7.35 4.75 -21.20
C GLY A 312 -8.28 3.57 -21.50
N LEU A 313 -9.38 3.42 -20.75
CA LEU A 313 -10.38 2.37 -20.96
C LEU A 313 -11.04 2.49 -22.34
N LEU A 314 -11.28 3.72 -22.81
CA LEU A 314 -11.86 4.01 -24.13
C LEU A 314 -10.99 3.51 -25.29
N HIS A 315 -9.68 3.42 -25.04
CA HIS A 315 -8.69 3.00 -26.02
C HIS A 315 -8.27 1.53 -25.80
N GLY A 316 -9.06 0.75 -25.08
CA GLY A 316 -8.81 -0.67 -24.82
C GLY A 316 -7.70 -0.96 -23.81
N ARG A 317 -7.21 0.03 -23.05
CA ARG A 317 -6.22 -0.21 -22.01
C ARG A 317 -6.89 -0.85 -20.79
N TRP A 318 -6.29 -1.93 -20.30
CA TRP A 318 -6.74 -2.55 -19.06
C TRP A 318 -6.30 -1.75 -17.82
N LEU A 319 -7.22 -1.58 -16.86
CA LEU A 319 -6.94 -1.02 -15.54
C LEU A 319 -7.42 -1.98 -14.45
N PRO A 320 -6.71 -2.10 -13.32
CA PRO A 320 -7.19 -2.87 -12.18
C PRO A 320 -8.52 -2.32 -11.66
N PRO A 321 -9.51 -3.16 -11.28
CA PRO A 321 -10.79 -2.73 -10.74
C PRO A 321 -10.65 -1.70 -9.61
N ARG A 322 -9.74 -1.93 -8.67
CA ARG A 322 -9.52 -1.00 -7.56
C ARG A 322 -9.01 0.37 -8.00
N SER A 323 -8.26 0.45 -9.09
CA SER A 323 -7.80 1.74 -9.65
C SER A 323 -8.97 2.51 -10.28
N ILE A 324 -9.85 1.82 -11.03
CA ILE A 324 -11.07 2.40 -11.60
C ILE A 324 -11.97 2.93 -10.48
N ASN A 325 -12.21 2.11 -9.46
CA ASN A 325 -13.02 2.49 -8.30
C ASN A 325 -12.47 3.76 -7.61
N LEU A 326 -11.15 3.82 -7.32
CA LEU A 326 -10.54 4.99 -6.68
C LEU A 326 -10.55 6.24 -7.58
N ALA A 327 -10.39 6.07 -8.89
CA ALA A 327 -10.46 7.15 -9.87
C ALA A 327 -11.88 7.75 -9.95
N LEU A 328 -12.91 6.90 -9.99
CA LEU A 328 -14.31 7.33 -9.98
C LEU A 328 -14.69 7.98 -8.65
N HIS A 329 -14.22 7.47 -7.50
CA HIS A 329 -14.43 8.14 -6.21
C HIS A 329 -13.80 9.54 -6.16
N PHE A 330 -12.59 9.68 -6.74
CA PHE A 330 -11.93 10.98 -6.84
C PHE A 330 -12.77 11.96 -7.67
N LEU A 331 -13.20 11.54 -8.88
CA LEU A 331 -14.04 12.39 -9.74
C LEU A 331 -15.41 12.70 -9.12
N THR A 332 -16.02 11.74 -8.41
CA THR A 332 -17.27 11.94 -7.66
C THR A 332 -17.12 13.09 -6.66
N SER A 333 -16.04 13.08 -5.88
CA SER A 333 -15.73 14.12 -4.89
C SER A 333 -15.42 15.49 -5.52
N CYS A 334 -15.14 15.53 -6.83
CA CYS A 334 -14.91 16.74 -7.60
C CYS A 334 -16.19 17.35 -8.20
N ILE A 335 -17.29 16.61 -8.32
CA ILE A 335 -18.54 17.10 -8.96
C ILE A 335 -19.17 18.31 -8.24
N PRO A 336 -19.24 18.36 -6.89
CA PRO A 336 -19.82 19.49 -6.16
C PRO A 336 -19.13 20.84 -6.41
N ARG A 337 -17.83 20.82 -6.70
CA ARG A 337 -16.98 22.00 -6.77
C ARG A 337 -16.99 22.61 -8.18
N ALA A 338 -17.19 23.92 -8.28
CA ALA A 338 -17.32 24.59 -9.59
C ALA A 338 -16.04 24.50 -10.43
N GLU A 339 -14.88 24.76 -9.82
CA GLU A 339 -13.58 24.78 -10.51
C GLU A 339 -13.21 23.42 -11.11
N THR A 340 -13.35 22.34 -10.36
CA THR A 340 -13.08 20.99 -10.86
C THR A 340 -14.16 20.51 -11.82
N TYR A 341 -15.43 20.87 -11.59
CA TYR A 341 -16.50 20.52 -12.53
C TYR A 341 -16.29 21.16 -13.91
N LYS A 342 -15.75 22.37 -13.98
CA LYS A 342 -15.40 23.04 -15.24
C LYS A 342 -14.44 22.20 -16.10
N ILE A 343 -13.55 21.44 -15.46
CA ILE A 343 -12.58 20.55 -16.10
C ILE A 343 -13.24 19.22 -16.52
N ILE A 344 -14.14 18.68 -15.70
CA ILE A 344 -14.82 17.40 -15.99
C ILE A 344 -15.90 17.56 -17.08
N LYS A 345 -16.62 18.69 -17.06
CA LYS A 345 -17.81 18.92 -17.90
C LYS A 345 -17.61 18.62 -19.39
N PRO A 346 -16.52 19.03 -20.07
CA PRO A 346 -16.30 18.73 -21.48
C PRO A 346 -16.21 17.23 -21.80
N HIS A 347 -15.77 16.43 -20.84
CA HIS A 347 -15.57 14.98 -21.00
C HIS A 347 -16.71 14.14 -20.41
N LEU A 348 -17.67 14.79 -19.72
CA LEU A 348 -18.67 14.10 -18.92
C LEU A 348 -19.54 13.14 -19.74
N ASN A 349 -19.99 13.56 -20.92
CA ASN A 349 -20.84 12.72 -21.78
C ASN A 349 -20.11 11.46 -22.25
N GLU A 350 -18.84 11.59 -22.63
CA GLU A 350 -18.01 10.47 -23.06
C GLU A 350 -17.70 9.53 -21.89
N LEU A 351 -17.39 10.09 -20.72
CA LEU A 351 -17.20 9.33 -19.49
C LEU A 351 -18.47 8.55 -19.10
N LEU A 352 -19.64 9.19 -19.19
CA LEU A 352 -20.92 8.55 -18.87
C LEU A 352 -21.26 7.42 -19.84
N ALA A 353 -21.15 7.65 -21.15
CA ALA A 353 -21.53 6.67 -22.16
C ALA A 353 -20.53 5.53 -22.31
N ASN A 354 -19.22 5.80 -22.20
CA ASN A 354 -18.19 4.85 -22.63
C ASN A 354 -17.31 4.34 -21.48
N VAL A 355 -17.46 4.84 -20.24
CA VAL A 355 -16.80 4.30 -19.05
C VAL A 355 -17.82 3.87 -18.01
N VAL A 356 -18.68 4.79 -17.57
CA VAL A 356 -19.63 4.54 -16.48
C VAL A 356 -20.69 3.53 -16.91
N PHE A 357 -21.36 3.74 -18.05
CA PHE A 357 -22.42 2.84 -18.51
C PHE A 357 -21.92 1.40 -18.75
N PRO A 358 -20.78 1.14 -19.44
CA PRO A 358 -20.25 -0.20 -19.59
C PRO A 358 -19.94 -0.90 -18.26
N ILE A 359 -19.40 -0.19 -17.27
CA ILE A 359 -19.14 -0.74 -15.92
C ILE A 359 -20.44 -1.15 -15.20
N LEU A 360 -21.56 -0.50 -15.53
CA LEU A 360 -22.88 -0.82 -14.98
C LEU A 360 -23.57 -1.99 -15.72
N CYS A 361 -23.12 -2.34 -16.92
CA CYS A 361 -23.65 -3.48 -17.67
C CYS A 361 -23.38 -4.80 -16.95
N PHE A 362 -24.28 -5.76 -17.14
CA PHE A 362 -24.01 -7.17 -16.88
C PHE A 362 -23.03 -7.69 -17.93
N ASP A 363 -21.91 -8.27 -17.49
CA ASP A 363 -20.82 -8.72 -18.37
C ASP A 363 -20.66 -10.25 -18.38
N ASP A 364 -19.69 -10.74 -19.14
CA ASP A 364 -19.41 -12.19 -19.24
C ASP A 364 -18.96 -12.80 -17.90
N THR A 365 -18.32 -12.01 -17.02
CA THR A 365 -17.90 -12.48 -15.70
C THR A 365 -19.11 -12.68 -14.79
N ASP A 366 -20.07 -11.76 -14.85
CA ASP A 366 -21.36 -11.91 -14.18
C ASP A 366 -22.14 -13.11 -14.74
N ALA A 367 -22.15 -13.30 -16.05
CA ALA A 367 -22.81 -14.42 -16.71
C ALA A 367 -22.24 -15.78 -16.27
N GLU A 368 -20.92 -15.89 -16.23
CA GLU A 368 -20.20 -17.08 -15.78
C GLU A 368 -20.47 -17.37 -14.30
N LEU A 369 -20.40 -16.36 -13.43
CA LEU A 369 -20.68 -16.53 -12.01
C LEU A 369 -22.14 -16.94 -11.77
N TRP A 370 -23.08 -16.31 -12.48
CA TRP A 370 -24.50 -16.68 -12.40
C TRP A 370 -24.75 -18.12 -12.85
N ALA A 371 -24.08 -18.58 -13.92
CA ALA A 371 -24.23 -19.93 -14.44
C ALA A 371 -23.61 -20.99 -13.51
N ASN A 372 -22.45 -20.69 -12.91
CA ASN A 372 -21.70 -21.64 -12.09
C ASN A 372 -22.11 -21.64 -10.61
N ASP A 373 -22.40 -20.47 -10.04
CA ASP A 373 -22.80 -20.29 -8.64
C ASP A 373 -23.72 -19.06 -8.45
N PRO A 374 -25.03 -19.20 -8.74
CA PRO A 374 -25.98 -18.09 -8.62
C PRO A 374 -26.19 -17.64 -7.16
N HIS A 375 -25.92 -18.50 -6.17
CA HIS A 375 -25.97 -18.11 -4.77
C HIS A 375 -24.85 -17.14 -4.42
N GLU A 376 -23.63 -17.41 -4.89
CA GLU A 376 -22.51 -16.51 -4.74
C GLU A 376 -22.74 -15.18 -5.48
N TYR A 377 -23.29 -15.22 -6.71
CA TYR A 377 -23.66 -14.01 -7.44
C TYR A 377 -24.57 -13.10 -6.62
N ILE A 378 -25.64 -13.66 -6.03
CA ILE A 378 -26.57 -12.91 -5.18
C ILE A 378 -25.86 -12.43 -3.91
N ARG A 379 -25.07 -13.29 -3.23
CA ARG A 379 -24.34 -12.94 -2.00
C ARG A 379 -23.44 -11.73 -2.19
N LYS A 380 -22.67 -11.70 -3.29
CA LYS A 380 -21.77 -10.57 -3.62
C LYS A 380 -22.51 -9.25 -3.76
N GLY A 381 -23.73 -9.28 -4.29
CA GLY A 381 -24.58 -8.11 -4.42
C GLY A 381 -25.03 -7.48 -3.09
N TYR A 382 -24.86 -8.17 -1.95
CA TYR A 382 -25.19 -7.66 -0.61
C TYR A 382 -23.95 -7.56 0.31
N ASP A 383 -22.74 -7.79 -0.20
CA ASP A 383 -21.51 -7.70 0.59
C ASP A 383 -21.00 -6.26 0.63
N VAL A 384 -21.17 -5.61 1.78
CA VAL A 384 -20.78 -4.21 2.01
C VAL A 384 -19.28 -3.96 1.77
N ILE A 385 -18.42 -4.95 2.05
CA ILE A 385 -16.98 -4.80 1.85
C ILE A 385 -16.65 -4.87 0.36
N GLU A 386 -17.27 -5.80 -0.36
CA GLU A 386 -17.12 -5.88 -1.82
C GLU A 386 -17.65 -4.60 -2.48
N GLU A 387 -18.83 -4.11 -2.08
CA GLU A 387 -19.41 -2.87 -2.59
C GLU A 387 -18.46 -1.67 -2.44
N MET A 388 -17.77 -1.53 -1.30
CA MET A 388 -16.88 -0.41 -1.04
C MET A 388 -15.68 -0.33 -2.01
N TYR A 389 -15.29 -1.45 -2.61
CA TYR A 389 -14.13 -1.55 -3.49
C TYR A 389 -14.48 -1.83 -4.96
N ASN A 390 -15.76 -2.06 -5.24
CA ASN A 390 -16.28 -2.43 -6.56
C ASN A 390 -16.34 -1.22 -7.52
N PRO A 391 -15.82 -1.33 -8.76
CA PRO A 391 -16.00 -0.31 -9.80
C PRO A 391 -17.45 0.04 -10.10
N ARG A 392 -18.36 -0.95 -10.10
CA ARG A 392 -19.80 -0.77 -10.34
C ARG A 392 -20.42 0.17 -9.32
N THR A 393 -20.13 -0.04 -8.03
CA THR A 393 -20.59 0.85 -6.96
C THR A 393 -20.02 2.26 -7.10
N ALA A 394 -18.74 2.40 -7.46
CA ALA A 394 -18.15 3.72 -7.71
C ALA A 394 -18.77 4.43 -8.93
N ALA A 395 -19.09 3.69 -10.00
CA ALA A 395 -19.77 4.20 -11.19
C ALA A 395 -21.20 4.65 -10.87
N MET A 396 -21.96 3.87 -10.08
CA MET A 396 -23.29 4.25 -9.59
C MET A 396 -23.23 5.53 -8.75
N ASN A 397 -22.30 5.61 -7.81
CA ASN A 397 -22.12 6.80 -6.96
C ASN A 397 -21.74 8.03 -7.78
N PHE A 398 -20.86 7.88 -8.77
CA PHE A 398 -20.49 8.96 -9.67
C PHE A 398 -21.71 9.46 -10.48
N LEU A 399 -22.47 8.55 -11.09
CA LEU A 399 -23.69 8.88 -11.83
C LEU A 399 -24.72 9.57 -10.93
N HIS A 400 -24.95 9.02 -9.73
CA HIS A 400 -25.86 9.60 -8.75
C HIS A 400 -25.47 11.04 -8.39
N GLU A 401 -24.20 11.28 -8.07
CA GLU A 401 -23.72 12.61 -7.69
C GLU A 401 -23.80 13.61 -8.86
N VAL A 402 -23.49 13.17 -10.08
CA VAL A 402 -23.66 13.99 -11.29
C VAL A 402 -25.13 14.37 -11.49
N CYS A 403 -26.06 13.42 -11.41
CA CYS A 403 -27.49 13.68 -11.58
C CYS A 403 -28.06 14.53 -10.44
N LYS A 404 -27.56 14.37 -9.22
CA LYS A 404 -28.00 15.14 -8.05
C LYS A 404 -27.54 16.59 -8.08
N VAL A 405 -26.27 16.83 -8.38
CA VAL A 405 -25.64 18.16 -8.28
C VAL A 405 -25.69 18.92 -9.61
N ARG A 406 -25.58 18.22 -10.73
CA ARG A 406 -25.49 18.79 -12.09
C ARG A 406 -26.55 18.18 -13.03
N PRO A 407 -27.85 18.20 -12.66
CA PRO A 407 -28.90 17.49 -13.40
C PRO A 407 -29.08 17.97 -14.84
N LYS A 408 -28.99 19.30 -15.04
CA LYS A 408 -29.19 19.93 -16.34
C LYS A 408 -28.20 19.36 -17.35
N MET A 409 -28.71 18.86 -18.48
CA MET A 409 -27.97 18.21 -19.57
C MET A 409 -27.43 16.81 -19.25
N SER A 410 -26.92 16.54 -18.05
CA SER A 410 -26.32 15.23 -17.72
C SER A 410 -27.36 14.12 -17.65
N LEU A 411 -28.50 14.38 -17.00
CA LEU A 411 -29.59 13.40 -16.89
C LEU A 411 -30.25 13.15 -18.25
N ASP A 412 -30.53 14.23 -18.99
CA ASP A 412 -31.15 14.13 -20.32
C ASP A 412 -30.26 13.33 -21.28
N PHE A 413 -28.95 13.59 -21.27
CA PHE A 413 -27.98 12.83 -22.08
C PHE A 413 -27.97 11.35 -21.70
N PHE A 414 -27.87 11.03 -20.40
CA PHE A 414 -27.79 9.65 -19.95
C PHE A 414 -29.08 8.88 -20.28
N MET A 415 -30.26 9.48 -20.04
CA MET A 415 -31.54 8.87 -20.42
C MET A 415 -31.66 8.66 -21.92
N ALA A 416 -31.20 9.61 -22.74
CA ALA A 416 -31.16 9.45 -24.19
C ALA A 416 -30.20 8.34 -24.64
N HIS A 417 -29.07 8.15 -23.94
CA HIS A 417 -28.16 7.03 -24.19
C HIS A 417 -28.82 5.68 -23.87
N VAL A 418 -29.45 5.54 -22.70
CA VAL A 418 -30.20 4.34 -22.31
C VAL A 418 -31.34 4.03 -23.31
N ALA A 419 -32.09 5.05 -23.74
CA ALA A 419 -33.14 4.87 -24.74
C ALA A 419 -32.60 4.36 -26.09
N ARG A 420 -31.40 4.82 -26.51
CA ARG A 420 -30.73 4.28 -27.70
C ARG A 420 -30.34 2.81 -27.53
N CYS A 421 -29.88 2.40 -26.35
CA CYS A 421 -29.58 1.00 -26.07
C CYS A 421 -30.83 0.11 -26.19
N PHE A 422 -31.97 0.54 -25.65
CA PHE A 422 -33.24 -0.18 -25.84
C PHE A 422 -33.67 -0.24 -27.31
N GLY A 423 -33.51 0.85 -28.05
CA GLY A 423 -33.78 0.86 -29.49
C GLY A 423 -32.91 -0.12 -30.27
N ALA A 424 -31.61 -0.19 -29.95
CA ALA A 424 -30.69 -1.15 -30.55
C ALA A 424 -31.05 -2.60 -30.20
N TYR A 425 -31.46 -2.86 -28.95
CA TYR A 425 -31.93 -4.18 -28.50
C TYR A 425 -33.13 -4.66 -29.31
N LEU A 426 -34.14 -3.81 -29.47
CA LEU A 426 -35.35 -4.14 -30.22
C LEU A 426 -35.10 -4.39 -31.72
N ALA A 427 -34.01 -3.84 -32.26
CA ALA A 427 -33.65 -3.97 -33.67
C ALA A 427 -32.72 -5.17 -33.97
N ALA A 428 -32.22 -5.87 -32.95
CA ALA A 428 -31.24 -6.95 -33.12
C ALA A 428 -31.91 -8.34 -33.23
N ASP A 429 -31.55 -9.11 -34.27
CA ASP A 429 -31.99 -10.51 -34.44
C ASP A 429 -31.35 -11.46 -33.40
N THR A 430 -30.13 -11.15 -32.96
CA THR A 430 -29.44 -11.74 -31.81
C THR A 430 -28.75 -10.62 -31.06
N TRP A 431 -29.08 -10.43 -29.78
CA TRP A 431 -28.51 -9.35 -28.96
C TRP A 431 -27.18 -9.77 -28.35
N THR A 432 -26.12 -9.08 -28.74
CA THR A 432 -24.93 -8.88 -27.92
C THR A 432 -25.03 -7.48 -27.34
N ALA A 433 -24.90 -7.33 -26.02
CA ALA A 433 -24.95 -6.02 -25.39
C ALA A 433 -23.90 -5.07 -26.02
N PRO A 434 -24.12 -3.74 -26.06
CA PRO A 434 -23.17 -2.79 -26.63
C PRO A 434 -21.98 -2.52 -25.69
N CYS A 435 -21.75 -3.44 -24.75
CA CYS A 435 -20.67 -3.45 -23.78
C CYS A 435 -19.72 -4.58 -24.24
#